data_AF-A0A7R9Q402-F1
#
_entry.id   AF-A0A7R9Q402-F1
#
_cell.length_a   1.000
_cell.length_b   1.000
_cell.length_c   1.000
_cell.angle_alpha   90.00
_cell.angle_beta   90.00
_cell.angle_gamma   90.00
#
_symmetry.space_group_name_H-M   'P 1'
#
loop_
_entity.id
_entity.type
_entity.pdbx_description
1 polymer ?
#
loop_
_entity_poly.entity_id
_entity_poly.type
_entity_poly.pdbx_seq_one_letter_code
_entity_poly.pdbx_strand_id
1 'polypeptide(L)'
;MTVIGLSNQLIVPITLWGSQSPTHCISCVLLTNDYKTVVTGCNDGQICLWDCHSATLSLTPRSLLFGHSSPVLCLANGKQTNDNSLLVSSSEAGF
;
A
#
# COMPACT_ATOMS: atom_id res chain seq x y z
N MET A 1 -12.62 -40.36 -1.71
CA MET A 1 -11.71 -39.80 -0.69
C MET A 1 -11.69 -38.29 -0.91
N THR A 2 -12.48 -37.59 -0.13
CA THR A 2 -12.68 -36.13 -0.16
C THR A 2 -11.53 -35.41 0.54
N VAL A 3 -11.04 -34.32 -0.06
CA VAL A 3 -10.42 -33.19 0.65
C VAL A 3 -11.09 -31.94 0.07
N ILE A 4 -12.34 -31.64 0.45
CA ILE A 4 -12.73 -30.59 1.40
C ILE A 4 -11.69 -29.46 1.58
N GLY A 5 -12.01 -28.29 1.01
CA GLY A 5 -11.64 -26.96 1.53
C GLY A 5 -10.16 -26.59 1.50
N LEU A 6 -9.69 -26.03 0.38
CA LEU A 6 -8.59 -25.06 0.46
C LEU A 6 -9.14 -23.85 1.22
N SER A 7 -8.81 -23.81 2.51
CA SER A 7 -9.07 -22.70 3.41
C SER A 7 -8.62 -21.39 2.77
N ASN A 8 -9.52 -20.41 2.68
CA ASN A 8 -9.20 -19.00 2.46
C ASN A 8 -8.40 -18.48 3.68
N GLN A 9 -7.18 -18.97 3.88
CA GLN A 9 -6.27 -18.46 4.88
C GLN A 9 -5.69 -17.15 4.35
N LEU A 10 -6.25 -16.04 4.84
CA LEU A 10 -5.68 -14.72 4.65
C LEU A 10 -4.40 -14.64 5.50
N ILE A 11 -3.24 -14.74 4.85
CA ILE A 11 -1.96 -14.41 5.48
C ILE A 11 -1.80 -12.89 5.32
N VAL A 12 -1.95 -12.14 6.43
CA VAL A 12 -1.69 -10.70 6.45
C VAL A 12 -0.29 -10.48 7.04
N PRO A 13 0.75 -10.27 6.24
CA PRO A 13 2.04 -9.85 6.77
C PRO A 13 1.88 -8.45 7.36
N ILE A 14 1.96 -8.35 8.69
CA ILE A 14 2.00 -7.07 9.41
C ILE A 14 3.47 -6.67 9.55
N THR A 15 3.82 -5.47 9.12
CA THR A 15 5.15 -4.91 9.41
C THR A 15 5.04 -3.93 10.55
N LEU A 16 5.78 -4.19 11.62
CA LEU A 16 6.03 -3.25 12.71
C LEU A 16 7.32 -2.50 12.39
N TRP A 17 7.28 -1.17 12.39
CA TRP A 17 8.47 -0.35 12.17
C TRP A 17 9.13 -0.04 13.52
N GLY A 18 10.47 -0.01 13.52
CA GLY A 18 11.25 0.43 14.69
C GLY A 18 11.34 1.96 14.77
N SER A 19 12.38 2.47 15.43
CA SER A 19 12.67 3.92 15.46
C SER A 19 13.04 4.50 14.10
N GLN A 20 13.36 3.65 13.12
CA GLN A 20 13.68 4.03 11.74
C GLN A 20 12.81 3.24 10.77
N SER A 21 12.39 3.89 9.69
CA SER A 21 11.62 3.25 8.62
C SER A 21 12.47 2.21 7.90
N PRO A 22 11.87 1.09 7.45
CA PRO A 22 12.55 0.17 6.54
C PRO A 22 12.98 0.87 5.23
N THR A 23 13.95 0.29 4.54
CA THR A 23 14.39 0.78 3.23
C THR A 23 13.22 0.74 2.25
N HIS A 24 12.84 1.91 1.73
CA HIS A 24 11.71 2.04 0.82
C HIS A 24 12.14 2.87 -0.39
N CYS A 25 12.71 2.22 -1.40
CA CYS A 25 13.15 2.87 -2.64
C CYS A 25 11.91 3.30 -3.45
N ILE A 26 11.47 4.54 -3.27
CA ILE A 26 10.21 5.04 -3.86
C ILE A 26 10.33 5.15 -5.37
N SER A 27 9.44 4.45 -6.08
CA SER A 27 9.31 4.48 -7.55
C SER A 27 8.11 5.32 -8.01
N CYS A 28 7.05 5.39 -7.21
CA CYS A 28 5.83 6.15 -7.51
C CYS A 28 5.16 6.68 -6.24
N VAL A 29 4.38 7.75 -6.37
CA VAL A 29 3.67 8.41 -5.26
C VAL A 29 2.28 8.86 -5.69
N LEU A 30 1.32 8.83 -4.77
CA LEU A 30 -0.05 9.27 -4.95
C LEU A 30 -0.55 9.97 -3.68
N LEU A 31 -1.25 11.09 -3.82
CA LEU A 31 -2.01 11.73 -2.75
C LEU A 31 -3.50 11.48 -2.99
N THR A 32 -4.23 11.05 -1.96
CA THR A 32 -5.68 10.85 -2.06
C THR A 32 -6.42 12.18 -2.22
N ASN A 33 -7.58 12.15 -2.88
CA ASN A 33 -8.37 13.35 -3.16
C ASN A 33 -8.87 14.08 -1.91
N ASP A 34 -8.96 13.37 -0.77
CA ASP A 34 -9.31 13.96 0.52
C ASP A 34 -8.11 14.57 1.25
N TYR A 35 -6.91 14.51 0.67
CA TYR A 35 -5.64 15.01 1.21
C TYR A 35 -5.24 14.39 2.56
N LYS A 36 -5.82 13.24 2.92
CA LYS A 36 -5.56 12.58 4.21
C LYS A 36 -4.53 11.47 4.11
N THR A 37 -4.25 10.94 2.91
CA THR A 37 -3.36 9.80 2.76
C THR A 37 -2.40 9.99 1.60
N VAL A 38 -1.11 9.81 1.87
CA VAL A 38 -0.08 9.63 0.84
C VAL A 38 0.20 8.15 0.69
N VAL A 39 0.35 7.70 -0.56
CA VAL A 39 0.70 6.33 -0.90
C VAL A 39 1.97 6.33 -1.71
N THR A 40 2.91 5.48 -1.36
CA THR A 40 4.17 5.34 -2.09
C THR A 40 4.39 3.89 -2.49
N GLY A 41 4.77 3.65 -3.74
CA GLY A 41 5.19 2.34 -4.24
C GLY A 41 6.71 2.20 -4.21
N CYS A 42 7.19 0.98 -4.03
CA CYS A 42 8.60 0.65 -3.92
C CYS A 42 9.10 -0.13 -5.14
N ASN A 43 10.38 0.04 -5.46
CA ASN A 43 11.08 -0.79 -6.45
C ASN A 43 11.14 -2.27 -6.03
N ASP A 44 10.98 -2.56 -4.74
CA ASP A 44 10.93 -3.92 -4.19
C ASP A 44 9.49 -4.47 -4.08
N GLY A 45 8.49 -3.80 -4.66
CA GLY A 45 7.09 -4.26 -4.69
C GLY A 45 6.24 -3.91 -3.46
N GLN A 46 6.84 -3.30 -2.44
CA GLN A 46 6.11 -2.83 -1.26
C GLN A 46 5.29 -1.57 -1.56
N ILE A 47 4.20 -1.37 -0.82
CA ILE A 47 3.41 -0.14 -0.85
C ILE A 47 3.26 0.41 0.57
N CYS A 48 3.66 1.65 0.80
CA CYS A 48 3.43 2.36 2.07
C CYS A 48 2.19 3.24 2.01
N LEU A 49 1.41 3.24 3.09
CA LEU A 49 0.39 4.24 3.39
C LEU A 49 0.88 5.15 4.50
N TRP A 50 0.68 6.45 4.31
CA TRP A 50 1.05 7.50 5.25
C TRP A 50 -0.17 8.38 5.52
N ASP A 51 -0.45 8.67 6.78
CA ASP A 51 -1.46 9.66 7.13
C ASP A 51 -0.85 11.07 7.02
N CYS A 52 -1.55 11.93 6.30
CA CYS A 52 -1.15 13.32 6.07
C CYS A 52 -1.90 14.26 7.01
N HIS A 53 -1.13 15.00 7.80
CA HIS A 53 -1.66 15.98 8.74
C HIS A 53 -1.46 17.37 8.17
N SER A 54 -2.46 17.88 7.44
CA SER A 54 -2.36 19.18 6.76
C SER A 54 -2.05 20.35 7.69
N ALA A 55 -2.50 20.30 8.95
CA ALA A 55 -2.27 21.37 9.93
C ALA A 55 -0.80 21.45 10.38
N THR A 56 -0.11 20.31 10.46
CA THR A 56 1.27 20.20 10.96
C THR A 56 2.27 19.94 9.84
N LEU A 57 1.80 19.81 8.59
CA LEU A 57 2.60 19.44 7.42
C LEU A 57 3.45 18.19 7.67
N SER A 58 2.93 17.24 8.45
CA SER A 58 3.63 16.02 8.83
C SER A 58 2.98 14.79 8.21
N LEU A 59 3.83 13.80 7.91
CA LEU A 59 3.42 12.47 7.49
C LEU A 59 3.73 11.49 8.61
N THR A 60 2.75 10.66 8.97
CA THR A 60 2.98 9.53 9.88
C THR A 60 2.75 8.23 9.15
N PRO A 61 3.63 7.24 9.32
CA PRO A 61 3.44 5.96 8.68
C PRO A 61 2.25 5.23 9.27
N ARG A 62 1.44 4.64 8.40
CA ARG A 62 0.23 3.91 8.79
C ARG A 62 0.37 2.41 8.55
N SER A 63 0.82 2.00 7.37
CA SER A 63 0.97 0.58 7.04
C SER A 63 1.91 0.35 5.87
N LEU A 64 2.55 -0.82 5.86
CA LEU A 64 3.32 -1.34 4.74
C LEU A 64 2.60 -2.58 4.19
N LEU A 65 2.26 -2.57 2.92
CA LEU A 65 1.54 -3.63 2.23
C LEU A 65 2.50 -4.43 1.36
N PHE A 66 2.35 -5.75 1.42
CA PHE A 66 3.11 -6.72 0.63
C PHE A 66 2.12 -7.45 -0.27
N GLY A 67 2.30 -7.30 -1.58
CA GLY A 67 1.42 -7.90 -2.57
C GLY A 67 2.10 -8.04 -3.92
N HIS A 68 2.89 -7.04 -4.32
CA HIS A 68 3.74 -7.16 -5.51
C HIS A 68 5.09 -7.78 -5.16
N SER A 69 5.58 -8.63 -6.06
CA SER A 69 6.93 -9.21 -6.02
C SER A 69 7.90 -8.52 -6.97
N SER A 70 7.49 -7.41 -7.59
CA SER A 70 8.25 -6.66 -8.60
C SER A 70 7.98 -5.15 -8.45
N PRO A 71 8.80 -4.27 -9.07
CA PRO A 71 8.67 -2.83 -8.90
C PRO A 71 7.25 -2.33 -9.10
N VAL A 72 6.76 -1.49 -8.18
CA VAL A 72 5.47 -0.81 -8.36
C VAL A 72 5.68 0.35 -9.32
N LEU A 73 5.00 0.33 -10.46
CA LEU A 73 5.23 1.30 -11.55
C LEU A 73 4.21 2.45 -11.53
N CYS A 74 3.00 2.19 -11.05
CA CYS A 74 1.93 3.19 -11.04
C CYS A 74 0.98 2.98 -9.86
N LEU A 75 0.42 4.09 -9.39
CA LEU A 75 -0.62 4.18 -8.38
C LEU A 75 -1.75 5.07 -8.94
N ALA A 76 -3.00 4.67 -8.72
CA ALA A 76 -4.15 5.45 -9.14
C ALA A 76 -5.24 5.45 -8.07
N ASN A 77 -5.88 6.62 -7.90
CA ASN A 77 -7.13 6.71 -7.16
C ASN A 77 -8.23 5.97 -7.92
N GLY A 78 -8.86 5.01 -7.26
CA GLY A 78 -10.05 4.34 -7.74
C GLY A 78 -11.32 5.13 -7.43
N LYS A 79 -12.46 4.44 -7.42
CA LYS A 79 -13.74 5.08 -7.07
C LYS A 79 -13.74 5.47 -5.60
N GLN A 80 -13.98 6.74 -5.34
CA GLN A 80 -14.29 7.24 -4.00
C GLN A 80 -15.80 7.14 -3.79
N THR A 81 -16.22 6.28 -2.87
CA THR A 81 -17.58 6.28 -2.31
C THR A 81 -17.53 6.95 -0.93
N ASN A 82 -18.66 7.43 -0.43
CA ASN A 82 -18.70 8.18 0.85
C ASN A 82 -18.02 7.44 2.02
N ASP A 83 -17.97 6.10 1.97
CA ASP A 83 -17.41 5.27 3.04
C ASP A 83 -16.14 4.50 2.65
N ASN A 84 -15.74 4.51 1.37
CA ASN A 84 -14.59 3.72 0.94
C ASN A 84 -13.82 4.40 -0.19
N SER A 85 -12.51 4.55 0.02
CA SER A 85 -11.56 5.02 -0.98
C SER A 85 -10.80 3.83 -1.54
N LEU A 86 -10.96 3.57 -2.83
CA LEU A 86 -10.22 2.51 -3.52
C LEU A 86 -8.92 3.07 -4.10
N LEU A 87 -7.87 2.26 -4.04
CA LEU A 87 -6.58 2.54 -4.67
C LEU A 87 -6.18 1.34 -5.52
N VAL A 88 -5.62 1.61 -6.69
CA VAL A 88 -5.12 0.59 -7.61
C VAL A 88 -3.63 0.79 -7.78
N SER A 89 -2.88 -0.32 -7.81
CA SER A 89 -1.45 -0.33 -8.06
C SER A 89 -1.14 -1.30 -9.19
N SER A 90 -0.13 -0.97 -10.00
CA SER A 90 0.40 -1.86 -11.02
C SER A 90 1.88 -2.13 -10.78
N SER A 91 2.31 -3.33 -11.14
CA SER A 91 3.71 -3.76 -11.03
C SER A 91 4.24 -4.19 -12.40
N GLU A 92 5.55 -4.26 -12.53
CA GLU A 92 6.24 -4.79 -13.71
C GLU A 92 5.90 -6.28 -13.97
N ALA A 93 5.45 -7.02 -12.95
CA ALA A 93 4.99 -8.40 -13.10
C ALA A 93 3.73 -8.46 -13.99
N GLY A 94 3.90 -8.83 -15.26
CA GLY A 94 2.87 -8.81 -16.30
C GLY A 94 2.17 -10.15 -16.56
N PHE A 95 2.13 -11.07 -15.59
CA PHE A 95 1.60 -12.43 -15.77
C PHE A 95 0.31 -12.67 -14.99
#